data_AF-A0A432GP05-F1
#
_entry.id   AF-A0A432GP05-F1
#
_cell.length_a   1.000
_cell.length_b   1.000
_cell.length_c   1.000
_cell.angle_alpha   90.00
_cell.angle_beta   90.00
_cell.angle_gamma   90.00
#
_symmetry.space_group_name_H-M   'P 1'
#
loop_
_entity.id
_entity.type
_entity.pdbx_description
1 polymer ?
#
loop_
_entity_poly.entity_id
_entity_poly.type
_entity_poly.pdbx_seq_one_letter_code
_entity_poly.pdbx_strand_id
1 'polypeptide(L)'
;KNALGDDKTYMEFPRKALLDRIGMRNTLLSVDRFGNFILSSQVYTNARDLARFGLLYLQNGLWNGKRLLSEDWIKFVLTPAPATASQGNFYGGQWWLVPDDRKDIPKDAYASVGNRGQYVIVVPSHNLVIIRRGLDYGRQGFNRWELTKEVLKAFLQSSSPERK
;
A
#
# COMPACT_ATOMS: atom_id res chain seq x y z
N LYS A 1 4.40 23.51 -4.53
CA LYS A 1 4.83 24.87 -4.13
C LYS A 1 3.96 25.91 -4.84
N ASN A 2 4.09 26.11 -6.15
CA ASN A 2 3.33 27.13 -6.90
C ASN A 2 1.80 27.00 -6.80
N ALA A 3 1.25 25.78 -6.77
CA ALA A 3 -0.19 25.55 -6.63
C ALA A 3 -0.74 25.69 -5.20
N LEU A 4 0.13 25.71 -4.18
CA LEU A 4 -0.26 25.78 -2.76
C LEU A 4 0.01 27.15 -2.13
N GLY A 5 0.43 28.13 -2.93
CA GLY A 5 0.68 29.50 -2.49
C GLY A 5 2.06 29.70 -1.88
N ASP A 6 2.34 29.04 -0.76
CA ASP A 6 3.55 29.26 0.04
C ASP A 6 4.24 27.96 0.51
N ASP A 7 5.48 28.11 1.00
CA ASP A 7 6.35 27.01 1.42
C ASP A 7 5.85 26.29 2.67
N LYS A 8 5.31 27.03 3.64
CA LYS A 8 4.77 26.44 4.85
C LYS A 8 3.57 25.58 4.53
N THR A 9 2.65 26.08 3.72
CA THR A 9 1.47 25.34 3.25
C THR A 9 1.89 24.11 2.45
N TYR A 10 2.89 24.23 1.57
CA TYR A 10 3.45 23.07 0.85
C TYR A 10 4.02 22.01 1.80
N MET A 11 4.82 22.40 2.78
CA MET A 11 5.46 21.47 3.72
C MET A 11 4.45 20.80 4.67
N GLU A 12 3.41 21.51 5.07
CA GLU A 12 2.34 20.99 5.94
C GLU A 12 1.31 20.14 5.16
N PHE A 13 1.24 20.29 3.83
CA PHE A 13 0.17 19.71 3.02
C PHE A 13 0.03 18.19 3.18
N PRO A 14 1.07 17.34 3.01
CA PRO A 14 0.90 15.89 3.15
C PRO A 14 0.39 15.48 4.54
N ARG A 15 0.82 16.20 5.59
CA ARG A 15 0.37 15.96 6.96
C ARG A 15 -1.10 16.28 7.14
N LYS A 16 -1.51 17.49 6.77
CA LYS A 16 -2.90 17.98 6.92
C LYS A 16 -3.90 17.27 5.99
N ALA A 17 -3.46 16.95 4.77
CA ALA A 17 -4.29 16.33 3.76
C ALA A 17 -4.51 14.83 4.04
N LEU A 18 -3.49 14.13 4.54
CA LEU A 18 -3.54 12.67 4.69
C LEU A 18 -2.98 12.17 6.02
N LEU A 19 -1.68 12.34 6.29
CA LEU A 19 -0.99 11.57 7.34
C LEU A 19 -1.62 11.74 8.72
N ASP A 20 -1.90 12.98 9.15
CA ASP A 20 -2.50 13.23 10.45
C ASP A 20 -3.96 12.78 10.50
N ARG A 21 -4.69 12.84 9.38
CA ARG A 21 -6.10 12.39 9.28
C ARG A 21 -6.25 10.90 9.51
N ILE A 22 -5.31 10.12 8.98
CA ILE A 22 -5.28 8.67 9.19
C ILE A 22 -4.35 8.25 10.33
N GLY A 23 -3.87 9.19 11.15
CA GLY A 23 -3.09 8.87 12.35
C GLY A 23 -1.68 8.34 12.09
N MET A 24 -1.10 8.57 10.91
CA MET A 24 0.30 8.27 10.58
C MET A 24 1.26 9.31 11.18
N ARG A 25 1.31 9.39 12.51
CA ARG A 25 2.05 10.43 13.24
C ARG A 25 3.55 10.16 13.36
N ASN A 26 4.01 8.97 12.99
CA ASN A 26 5.41 8.52 13.07
C ASN A 26 5.96 8.27 11.66
N THR A 27 5.65 9.19 10.74
CA THR A 27 6.06 9.15 9.35
C THR A 27 6.80 10.44 8.99
N LEU A 28 8.04 10.30 8.52
CA LEU A 28 8.91 11.39 8.10
C LEU A 28 9.03 11.37 6.57
N LEU A 29 8.74 12.52 5.95
CA LEU A 29 8.88 12.74 4.52
C LEU A 29 10.16 13.53 4.27
N SER A 30 11.11 12.96 3.54
CA SER A 30 12.32 13.68 3.16
C SER A 30 12.07 14.66 2.02
N VAL A 31 12.93 15.68 1.96
CA VAL A 31 12.99 16.65 0.86
C VAL A 31 14.37 16.68 0.22
N ASP A 32 14.44 17.10 -1.04
CA ASP A 32 15.69 17.42 -1.72
C ASP A 32 16.31 18.73 -1.19
N ARG A 33 17.47 19.11 -1.72
CA ARG A 33 18.17 20.36 -1.33
C ARG A 33 17.40 21.64 -1.63
N PHE A 34 16.32 21.56 -2.42
CA PHE A 34 15.46 22.68 -2.80
C PHE A 34 14.13 22.67 -2.04
N GLY A 35 13.93 21.71 -1.13
CA GLY A 35 12.72 21.58 -0.34
C GLY A 35 11.58 20.82 -1.02
N ASN A 36 11.82 20.11 -2.14
CA ASN A 36 10.79 19.28 -2.77
C ASN A 36 10.71 17.89 -2.14
N PHE A 37 9.51 17.38 -1.89
CA PHE A 37 9.35 16.04 -1.31
C PHE A 37 9.87 14.92 -2.23
N ILE A 38 10.61 13.98 -1.63
CA ILE A 38 11.08 12.75 -2.28
C ILE A 38 10.16 11.58 -1.89
N LEU A 39 8.93 11.59 -2.42
CA LEU A 39 7.91 10.58 -2.09
C LEU A 39 8.08 9.24 -2.82
N SER A 40 9.04 9.13 -3.74
CA SER A 40 9.32 7.89 -4.47
C SER A 40 10.09 6.85 -3.67
N SER A 41 10.84 7.26 -2.62
CA SER A 41 11.75 6.34 -1.92
C SER A 41 12.19 6.75 -0.51
N GLN A 42 12.09 8.03 -0.13
CA GLN A 42 12.63 8.54 1.14
C GLN A 42 11.53 8.91 2.13
N VAL A 43 10.63 7.96 2.35
CA VAL A 43 9.60 8.04 3.40
C VAL A 43 9.96 7.06 4.50
N TYR A 44 10.27 7.58 5.69
CA TYR A 44 10.62 6.79 6.85
C TYR A 44 9.40 6.65 7.75
N THR A 45 8.94 5.42 7.94
CA THR A 45 7.67 5.15 8.63
C THR A 45 7.70 3.82 9.38
N ASN A 46 6.80 3.64 10.33
CA ASN A 46 6.65 2.40 11.09
C ASN A 46 5.57 1.48 10.50
N ALA A 47 5.57 0.22 10.90
CA ALA A 47 4.63 -0.76 10.37
C ALA A 47 3.17 -0.43 10.72
N ARG A 48 2.92 0.22 11.86
CA ARG A 48 1.58 0.59 12.32
C ARG A 48 1.00 1.73 11.46
N ASP A 49 1.80 2.71 11.11
CA ASP A 49 1.41 3.82 10.24
C ASP A 49 1.14 3.31 8.81
N LEU A 50 2.00 2.44 8.27
CA LEU A 50 1.73 1.74 7.00
C LEU A 50 0.45 0.89 7.06
N ALA A 51 0.15 0.25 8.20
CA ALA A 51 -1.11 -0.48 8.37
C ALA A 51 -2.32 0.45 8.25
N ARG A 52 -2.26 1.67 8.80
CA ARG A 52 -3.33 2.67 8.64
C ARG A 52 -3.49 3.10 7.18
N PHE A 53 -2.38 3.28 6.47
CA PHE A 53 -2.42 3.52 5.02
C PHE A 53 -3.08 2.37 4.26
N GLY A 54 -2.68 1.12 4.53
CA GLY A 54 -3.32 -0.06 3.94
C GLY A 54 -4.81 -0.18 4.29
N LEU A 55 -5.19 0.14 5.53
CA LEU A 55 -6.57 0.14 5.99
C LEU A 55 -7.43 1.19 5.27
N LEU A 56 -6.89 2.38 4.98
CA LEU A 56 -7.60 3.38 4.18
C LEU A 56 -7.99 2.82 2.80
N TYR A 57 -7.09 2.07 2.16
CA TYR A 57 -7.34 1.42 0.88
C TYR A 57 -8.28 0.22 1.01
N LEU A 58 -8.11 -0.59 2.07
CA LEU A 58 -9.03 -1.69 2.39
C LEU A 58 -10.46 -1.20 2.56
N GLN A 59 -10.64 -0.03 3.18
CA GLN A 59 -11.93 0.63 3.42
C GLN A 59 -12.39 1.50 2.25
N ASN A 60 -11.90 1.24 1.03
CA ASN A 60 -12.30 1.94 -0.19
C ASN A 60 -12.23 3.49 -0.07
N GLY A 61 -11.17 3.99 0.58
CA GLY A 61 -10.92 5.42 0.77
C GLY A 61 -11.67 6.07 1.94
N LEU A 62 -12.42 5.32 2.74
CA LEU A 62 -13.07 5.79 3.95
C LEU A 62 -12.14 5.66 5.17
N TRP A 63 -12.18 6.68 6.02
CA TRP A 63 -11.51 6.66 7.32
C TRP A 63 -12.45 7.25 8.37
N ASN A 64 -12.83 6.45 9.37
CA ASN A 64 -13.80 6.84 10.41
C ASN A 64 -15.07 7.51 9.84
N GLY A 65 -15.65 6.91 8.80
CA GLY A 65 -16.86 7.44 8.14
C GLY A 65 -16.63 8.63 7.19
N LYS A 66 -15.41 9.17 7.11
CA LYS A 66 -15.08 10.27 6.20
C LYS A 66 -14.35 9.76 4.96
N ARG A 67 -14.82 10.13 3.78
CA ARG A 67 -14.13 9.87 2.51
C ARG A 67 -12.89 10.75 2.37
N LEU A 68 -11.72 10.13 2.29
CA LEU A 68 -10.44 10.79 2.04
C LEU A 68 -9.92 10.53 0.63
N LEU A 69 -10.21 9.35 0.06
CA LEU A 69 -9.95 9.02 -1.34
C LEU A 69 -11.29 8.78 -2.04
N SER A 70 -11.45 9.32 -3.25
CA SER A 70 -12.64 9.07 -4.06
C SER A 70 -12.69 7.61 -4.51
N GLU A 71 -13.89 7.11 -4.79
CA GLU A 71 -14.04 5.77 -5.38
C GLU A 71 -13.37 5.70 -6.75
N ASP A 72 -13.43 6.78 -7.54
CA ASP A 72 -12.72 6.88 -8.81
C ASP A 72 -11.20 6.79 -8.64
N TRP A 73 -10.64 7.33 -7.55
CA TRP A 73 -9.22 7.18 -7.25
C TRP A 73 -8.87 5.72 -6.96
N ILE A 74 -9.67 5.03 -6.15
CA ILE A 74 -9.47 3.60 -5.88
C ILE A 74 -9.61 2.78 -7.17
N LYS A 75 -10.60 3.08 -7.99
CA LYS A 75 -10.78 2.47 -9.31
C LYS A 75 -9.55 2.70 -10.20
N PHE A 76 -9.02 3.91 -10.25
CA PHE A 76 -7.79 4.23 -10.98
C PHE A 76 -6.59 3.42 -10.47
N VAL A 77 -6.42 3.31 -9.15
CA VAL A 77 -5.37 2.48 -8.55
C VAL A 77 -5.46 1.02 -8.99
N LEU A 78 -6.67 0.48 -9.08
CA LEU A 78 -6.91 -0.93 -9.40
C LEU A 78 -7.07 -1.22 -10.91
N THR A 79 -7.15 -0.18 -11.75
CA THR A 79 -7.21 -0.35 -13.20
C THR A 79 -5.80 -0.65 -13.73
N PRO A 80 -5.60 -1.77 -14.44
CA PRO A 80 -4.30 -2.08 -15.02
C PRO A 80 -3.84 -0.98 -15.98
N ALA A 81 -2.58 -0.60 -15.86
CA ALA A 81 -1.92 0.31 -16.77
C ALA A 81 -1.79 -0.36 -18.14
N PRO A 82 -2.17 0.31 -19.25
CA PRO A 82 -2.14 -0.27 -20.59
C PRO A 82 -0.78 -0.86 -20.99
N ALA A 83 0.32 -0.28 -20.49
CA ALA A 83 1.68 -0.74 -20.74
C ALA A 83 1.97 -2.16 -20.19
N THR A 84 1.14 -2.68 -19.28
CA THR A 84 1.29 -4.03 -18.69
C THR A 84 0.35 -5.06 -19.30
N ALA A 85 -0.47 -4.70 -20.30
CA ALA A 85 -1.49 -5.57 -20.88
C ALA A 85 -0.92 -6.87 -21.44
N SER A 86 0.21 -6.79 -22.14
CA SER A 86 0.91 -7.96 -22.70
C SER A 86 1.72 -8.76 -21.66
N GLN A 87 1.79 -8.27 -20.42
CA GLN A 87 2.61 -8.86 -19.35
C GLN A 87 1.75 -9.32 -18.16
N GLY A 88 0.44 -9.44 -18.36
CA GLY A 88 -0.48 -9.97 -17.35
C GLY A 88 -1.06 -8.91 -16.40
N ASN A 89 -1.15 -7.65 -16.83
CA ASN A 89 -1.91 -6.60 -16.13
C ASN A 89 -1.48 -6.37 -14.65
N PHE A 90 -0.18 -6.50 -14.37
CA PHE A 90 0.34 -6.58 -13.00
C PHE A 90 0.51 -5.23 -12.27
N TYR A 91 0.15 -4.11 -12.88
CA TYR A 91 0.36 -2.78 -12.31
C TYR A 91 -0.76 -1.82 -12.66
N GLY A 92 -1.18 -0.99 -11.72
CA GLY A 92 -2.18 0.07 -11.90
C GLY A 92 -1.66 1.44 -11.48
N GLY A 93 -2.52 2.27 -10.88
CA GLY A 93 -2.16 3.62 -10.42
C GLY A 93 -1.21 3.63 -9.21
N GLN A 94 0.09 3.38 -9.42
CA GLN A 94 1.15 3.28 -8.40
C GLN A 94 1.12 2.02 -7.52
N TRP A 95 0.29 1.03 -7.85
CA TRP A 95 0.16 -0.23 -7.10
C TRP A 95 0.40 -1.44 -8.00
N TRP A 96 1.00 -2.47 -7.43
CA TRP A 96 1.14 -3.78 -8.04
C TRP A 96 -0.15 -4.58 -7.86
N LEU A 97 -0.66 -5.14 -8.94
CA LEU A 97 -1.85 -5.99 -9.00
C LEU A 97 -1.42 -7.46 -9.10
N VAL A 98 -2.33 -8.37 -8.76
CA VAL A 98 -2.11 -9.81 -8.97
C VAL A 98 -2.16 -10.10 -10.47
N PRO A 99 -1.06 -10.62 -11.08
CA PRO A 99 -1.04 -10.88 -12.51
C PRO A 99 -2.12 -11.87 -12.98
N ASP A 100 -2.64 -11.73 -14.20
CA ASP A 100 -3.78 -12.50 -14.72
C ASP A 100 -3.61 -14.02 -14.69
N ASP A 101 -2.40 -14.50 -14.97
CA ASP A 101 -2.02 -15.91 -14.97
C ASP A 101 -1.95 -16.52 -13.56
N ARG A 102 -1.79 -15.70 -12.53
CA ARG A 102 -1.69 -16.14 -11.14
C ARG A 102 -3.06 -16.51 -10.56
N LYS A 103 -3.21 -17.76 -10.09
CA LYS A 103 -4.49 -18.29 -9.56
C LYS A 103 -4.49 -18.60 -8.06
N ASP A 104 -3.32 -18.56 -7.42
CA ASP A 104 -3.14 -18.96 -6.02
C ASP A 104 -3.31 -17.82 -5.00
N ILE A 105 -3.65 -16.61 -5.47
CA ILE A 105 -3.90 -15.41 -4.68
C ILE A 105 -5.22 -14.77 -5.13
N PRO A 106 -6.05 -14.22 -4.22
CA PRO A 106 -7.24 -13.46 -4.58
C PRO A 106 -6.93 -12.33 -5.57
N LYS A 107 -7.71 -12.25 -6.66
CA LYS A 107 -7.50 -11.26 -7.73
C LYS A 107 -7.69 -9.81 -7.30
N ASP A 108 -8.43 -9.60 -6.21
CA ASP A 108 -8.65 -8.30 -5.62
C ASP A 108 -7.51 -7.87 -4.67
N ALA A 109 -6.45 -8.68 -4.50
CA ALA A 109 -5.27 -8.27 -3.76
C ALA A 109 -4.39 -7.31 -4.58
N TYR A 110 -3.79 -6.34 -3.89
CA TYR A 110 -2.90 -5.35 -4.50
C TYR A 110 -1.87 -4.87 -3.46
N ALA A 111 -0.73 -4.39 -3.94
CA ALA A 111 0.40 -4.05 -3.08
C ALA A 111 1.19 -2.81 -3.52
N SER A 112 1.59 -1.97 -2.56
CA SER A 112 2.68 -1.01 -2.76
C SER A 112 3.99 -1.67 -2.35
N VAL A 113 5.01 -1.59 -3.19
CA VAL A 113 6.27 -2.32 -3.01
C VAL A 113 7.44 -1.36 -3.05
N GLY A 114 8.23 -1.36 -1.98
CA GLY A 114 9.49 -0.64 -1.87
C GLY A 114 10.70 -1.58 -1.99
N ASN A 115 11.85 -0.97 -2.29
CA ASN A 115 13.11 -1.67 -2.45
C ASN A 115 13.45 -2.54 -1.22
N ARG A 116 14.07 -3.70 -1.45
CA ARG A 116 14.53 -4.65 -0.42
C ARG A 116 13.43 -5.17 0.54
N GLY A 117 12.21 -5.31 0.05
CA GLY A 117 11.15 -6.06 0.74
C GLY A 117 10.24 -5.22 1.64
N GLN A 118 9.94 -3.97 1.27
CA GLN A 118 8.91 -3.17 1.95
C GLN A 118 7.57 -3.41 1.25
N TYR A 119 6.59 -4.00 1.94
CA TYR A 119 5.27 -4.25 1.36
C TYR A 119 4.17 -3.67 2.23
N VAL A 120 3.21 -3.03 1.57
CA VAL A 120 1.83 -2.88 2.06
C VAL A 120 0.98 -3.69 1.11
N ILE A 121 0.37 -4.76 1.59
CA ILE A 121 -0.50 -5.63 0.79
C ILE A 121 -1.90 -5.54 1.35
N VAL A 122 -2.88 -5.32 0.49
CA VAL A 122 -4.30 -5.23 0.82
C VAL A 122 -5.01 -6.40 0.14
N VAL A 123 -5.85 -7.11 0.89
CA VAL A 123 -6.66 -8.24 0.39
C VAL A 123 -8.12 -8.00 0.83
N PRO A 124 -8.92 -7.27 0.02
CA PRO A 124 -10.29 -6.87 0.38
C PRO A 124 -11.20 -8.04 0.72
N SER A 125 -11.19 -9.10 -0.10
CA SER A 125 -11.95 -10.34 0.09
C SER A 125 -11.70 -11.03 1.42
N HIS A 126 -10.61 -10.70 2.11
CA HIS A 126 -10.23 -11.27 3.40
C HIS A 126 -10.19 -10.24 4.52
N ASN A 127 -10.64 -9.00 4.27
CA ASN A 127 -10.57 -7.88 5.23
C ASN A 127 -9.16 -7.75 5.86
N LEU A 128 -8.12 -7.91 5.04
CA LEU A 128 -6.75 -8.13 5.51
C LEU A 128 -5.78 -7.08 4.94
N VAL A 129 -4.90 -6.59 5.81
CA VAL A 129 -3.71 -5.81 5.45
C VAL A 129 -2.47 -6.50 5.99
N ILE A 130 -1.48 -6.73 5.13
CA ILE A 130 -0.19 -7.32 5.50
C ILE A 130 0.88 -6.23 5.34
N ILE A 131 1.57 -5.92 6.43
CA ILE A 131 2.70 -5.00 6.42
C ILE A 131 3.99 -5.78 6.61
N ARG A 132 4.91 -5.60 5.67
CA ARG A 132 6.28 -6.08 5.79
C ARG A 132 7.23 -4.90 5.67
N ARG A 133 8.13 -4.76 6.65
CA ARG A 133 9.35 -3.97 6.51
C ARG A 133 10.53 -4.92 6.54
N GLY A 134 11.41 -4.81 5.55
CA GLY A 134 12.46 -5.78 5.30
C GLY A 134 13.80 -5.16 4.99
N LEU A 135 14.83 -5.99 5.02
CA LEU A 135 16.13 -5.67 4.44
C LEU A 135 16.62 -6.91 3.71
N ASP A 136 15.98 -7.18 2.58
CA ASP A 136 16.31 -8.34 1.75
C ASP A 136 17.60 -8.08 0.95
N TYR A 137 18.55 -8.99 1.09
CA TYR A 137 19.79 -9.02 0.33
C TYR A 137 19.76 -10.18 -0.68
N GLY A 138 20.09 -9.89 -1.94
CA GLY A 138 20.20 -10.91 -2.99
C GLY A 138 18.88 -11.60 -3.36
N ARG A 139 18.96 -12.84 -3.87
CA ARG A 139 17.81 -13.62 -4.36
C ARG A 139 16.96 -14.29 -3.26
N GLN A 140 17.35 -14.16 -1.99
CA GLN A 140 16.66 -14.78 -0.85
C GLN A 140 15.53 -13.91 -0.27
N GLY A 141 15.20 -12.79 -0.92
CA GLY A 141 14.15 -11.90 -0.45
C GLY A 141 12.75 -12.50 -0.56
N PHE A 142 11.81 -11.93 0.19
CA PHE A 142 10.42 -12.36 0.11
C PHE A 142 9.84 -12.03 -1.27
N ASN A 143 8.95 -12.88 -1.77
CA ASN A 143 8.02 -12.51 -2.83
C ASN A 143 6.72 -12.06 -2.19
N ARG A 144 6.20 -10.88 -2.54
CA ARG A 144 4.98 -10.33 -1.96
C ARG A 144 3.78 -11.28 -2.07
N TRP A 145 3.64 -11.99 -3.17
CA TRP A 145 2.52 -12.89 -3.40
C TRP A 145 2.69 -14.24 -2.71
N GLU A 146 3.91 -14.80 -2.67
CA GLU A 146 4.16 -16.00 -1.84
C GLU A 146 3.92 -15.69 -0.36
N LEU A 147 4.36 -14.52 0.13
CA LEU A 147 4.06 -14.08 1.49
C LEU A 147 2.56 -14.02 1.74
N THR A 148 1.78 -13.41 0.83
CA THR A 148 0.32 -13.35 0.94
C THR A 148 -0.29 -14.75 1.00
N LYS A 149 0.17 -15.69 0.16
CA LYS A 149 -0.32 -17.07 0.12
C LYS A 149 -0.17 -17.76 1.48
N GLU A 150 1.03 -17.69 2.05
CA GLU A 150 1.31 -18.36 3.32
C GLU A 150 0.57 -17.73 4.49
N VAL A 151 0.40 -16.41 4.49
CA VAL A 151 -0.44 -15.71 5.48
C VAL A 151 -1.90 -16.16 5.36
N LEU A 152 -2.47 -16.21 4.15
CA LEU A 152 -3.86 -16.63 3.94
C LEU A 152 -4.10 -18.08 4.38
N LYS A 153 -3.16 -19.00 4.10
CA LYS A 153 -3.23 -20.39 4.59
C LYS A 153 -3.31 -20.46 6.11
N ALA A 154 -2.51 -19.65 6.82
CA ALA A 154 -2.51 -19.63 8.28
C ALA A 154 -3.86 -19.18 8.86
N PHE A 155 -4.54 -18.21 8.23
CA PHE A 155 -5.87 -17.78 8.63
C PHE A 155 -6.93 -18.86 8.39
N LEU A 156 -6.91 -19.54 7.24
CA LEU A 156 -7.85 -20.63 6.92
C LEU A 156 -7.70 -21.84 7.85
N GLN A 157 -6.47 -22.15 8.30
CA GLN A 157 -6.24 -23.24 9.26
C GLN A 157 -6.73 -22.89 10.67
N SER A 158 -6.79 -21.60 11.02
CA SER A 158 -7.25 -21.14 12.34
C SER A 158 -8.77 -21.14 12.50
N SER A 159 -9.52 -21.17 11.39
CA SER A 159 -10.99 -21.20 11.36
C SER A 159 -11.59 -22.61 11.20
N SER A 160 -10.76 -23.66 11.11
CA SER A 160 -11.23 -25.04 11.25
C SER A 160 -11.57 -25.35 12.71
N PRO A 161 -12.77 -25.86 13.02
CA PRO A 161 -13.19 -26.14 14.39
C PRO A 161 -12.57 -27.45 14.87
N GLU A 162 -11.27 -27.47 15.15
CA GLU A 162 -10.63 -28.56 15.90
C GLU A 162 -9.22 -28.16 16.38
N ARG A 163 -9.19 -27.48 17.52
CA ARG A 163 -8.13 -27.70 18.52
C ARG A 163 -8.83 -28.00 19.84
N LYS A 164 -9.05 -29.30 20.09
CA LYS A 164 -9.22 -29.84 21.44
C LYS A 164 -7.86 -29.95 22.09
#